data_AF-A0A2G5SPL4-F1
#
_entry.id   AF-A0A2G5SPL4-F1
#
_cell.length_a   1.000
_cell.length_b   1.000
_cell.length_c   1.000
_cell.angle_alpha   90.00
_cell.angle_beta   90.00
_cell.angle_gamma   90.00
#
_symmetry.space_group_name_H-M   'P 1'
#
loop_
_entity.id
_entity.type
_entity.pdbx_description
1 polymer ?
#
loop_
_entity_poly.entity_id
_entity_poly.type
_entity_poly.pdbx_seq_one_letter_code
_entity_poly.pdbx_strand_id
1 'polypeptide(L)'
;MRMSPIFDSVWSGRCSTSGNAASSGTNARGRGTTTFNDNTIIQFCRRNNVRIIRGHQVYTEGWKAHHTQLVGSLSSMSHYGTISINGKVVECDGDKIYIRDVVRHPIPITHD
;
A
#
# COMPACT_ATOMS: atom_id res chain seq x y z
N MET A 1 -16.83 14.37 10.50
CA MET A 1 -15.56 15.08 10.76
C MET A 1 -14.47 14.41 9.94
N ARG A 2 -13.68 15.19 9.19
CA ARG A 2 -12.52 14.66 8.45
C ARG A 2 -11.37 14.43 9.44
N MET A 3 -10.65 13.32 9.32
CA MET A 3 -9.48 13.07 10.15
C MET A 3 -8.31 14.00 9.78
N SER A 4 -7.29 14.08 10.64
CA SER A 4 -6.11 14.91 10.37
C SER A 4 -5.27 14.35 9.21
N PRO A 5 -4.45 15.19 8.54
CA PRO A 5 -3.56 14.72 7.48
C PRO A 5 -2.60 13.60 7.91
N ILE A 6 -2.16 13.61 9.18
CA ILE A 6 -1.32 12.55 9.75
C ILE A 6 -2.09 11.24 9.80
N PHE A 7 -3.36 11.27 10.22
CA PHE A 7 -4.20 10.08 10.24
C PHE A 7 -4.42 9.53 8.83
N ASP A 8 -4.68 10.40 7.84
CA ASP A 8 -4.82 10.00 6.44
C ASP A 8 -3.54 9.40 5.85
N SER A 9 -2.35 9.84 6.27
CA SER A 9 -1.08 9.24 5.81
C SER A 9 -0.91 7.78 6.21
N VAL A 10 -1.51 7.37 7.33
CA VAL A 10 -1.41 6.00 7.86
C VAL A 10 -2.57 5.12 7.38
N TRP A 11 -3.79 5.66 7.35
CA TRP A 11 -5.01 4.87 7.19
C TRP A 11 -5.73 5.06 5.85
N SER A 12 -5.30 6.01 5.01
CA SER A 12 -5.94 6.19 3.71
C SER A 12 -5.80 4.93 2.85
N GLY A 13 -6.86 4.60 2.12
CA GLY A 13 -6.90 3.45 1.21
C GLY A 13 -7.24 3.87 -0.21
N ARG A 14 -6.93 3.01 -1.19
CA ARG A 14 -7.48 3.19 -2.54
C ARG A 14 -9.00 3.13 -2.48
N CYS A 15 -9.63 4.03 -3.24
CA CYS A 15 -11.06 3.97 -3.53
C CYS A 15 -11.41 2.64 -4.24
N SER A 16 -12.57 2.06 -3.91
CA SER A 16 -13.13 0.91 -4.63
C SER A 16 -13.70 1.27 -6.00
N THR A 17 -13.99 2.56 -6.22
CA THR A 17 -14.45 3.11 -7.50
C THR A 17 -13.27 3.43 -8.40
N SER A 18 -13.27 2.85 -9.61
CA SER A 18 -12.31 3.17 -10.66
C SER A 18 -12.65 4.50 -11.37
N GLY A 19 -11.63 5.22 -11.84
CA GLY A 19 -11.81 6.43 -12.67
C GLY A 19 -11.85 7.76 -11.89
N ASN A 20 -12.59 8.73 -12.43
CA ASN A 20 -12.60 10.14 -11.97
C ASN A 20 -13.43 10.39 -10.71
N ALA A 21 -14.09 9.39 -10.14
CA ALA A 21 -14.96 9.56 -8.99
C ALA A 21 -14.13 9.86 -7.74
N ALA A 22 -14.13 11.11 -7.28
CA ALA A 22 -13.57 11.48 -5.99
C ALA A 22 -14.46 10.91 -4.88
N SER A 23 -14.25 9.67 -4.46
CA SER A 23 -14.99 9.14 -3.32
C SER A 23 -14.41 9.73 -2.04
N SER A 24 -14.94 10.86 -1.60
CA SER A 24 -14.97 11.13 -0.16
C SER A 24 -16.20 10.39 0.35
N GLY A 25 -16.06 9.14 0.79
CA GLY A 25 -17.25 8.31 1.02
C GLY A 25 -17.13 7.24 2.08
N THR A 26 -16.34 6.19 1.82
CA THR A 26 -16.32 5.01 2.68
C THR A 26 -14.97 4.30 2.53
N ASN A 27 -14.03 4.65 3.41
CA ASN A 27 -12.85 3.83 3.60
C ASN A 27 -13.25 2.57 4.39
N ALA A 28 -12.75 1.40 3.98
CA ALA A 28 -12.95 0.15 4.72
C ALA A 28 -12.44 0.20 6.18
N ARG A 29 -11.61 1.21 6.51
CA ARG A 29 -11.10 1.48 7.86
C ARG A 29 -12.01 2.34 8.73
N GLY A 30 -13.17 2.77 8.22
CA GLY A 30 -14.18 3.50 8.99
C GLY A 30 -14.43 4.94 8.52
N ARG A 31 -15.46 5.56 9.12
CA ARG A 31 -15.90 6.93 8.79
C ARG A 31 -14.80 7.96 9.13
N GLY A 32 -14.64 8.94 8.25
CA GLY A 32 -13.71 10.06 8.45
C GLY A 32 -12.30 9.86 7.86
N THR A 33 -11.93 8.62 7.51
CA THR A 33 -10.66 8.31 6.84
C THR A 33 -10.80 8.53 5.33
N THR A 34 -9.84 9.23 4.72
CA THR A 34 -9.88 9.50 3.28
C THR A 34 -9.62 8.23 2.45
N THR A 35 -10.29 8.14 1.30
CA THR A 35 -9.89 7.26 0.19
C THR A 35 -9.38 8.10 -0.98
N PHE A 36 -8.43 7.57 -1.75
CA PHE A 36 -7.88 8.24 -2.93
C PHE A 36 -8.11 7.40 -4.19
N ASN A 37 -8.42 8.05 -5.31
CA ASN A 37 -8.57 7.42 -6.62
C ASN A 37 -7.31 7.60 -7.47
N ASP A 38 -7.33 7.05 -8.68
CA ASP A 38 -6.19 7.10 -9.59
C ASP A 38 -5.83 8.53 -10.01
N ASN A 39 -6.80 9.42 -10.20
CA ASN A 39 -6.53 10.83 -10.52
C ASN A 39 -5.85 11.58 -9.39
N THR A 40 -6.28 11.37 -8.14
CA THR A 40 -5.66 11.99 -6.97
C THR A 40 -4.19 11.59 -6.88
N ILE A 41 -3.87 10.30 -7.12
CA ILE A 41 -2.48 9.83 -7.16
C ILE A 41 -1.72 10.51 -8.31
N ILE A 42 -2.23 10.44 -9.54
CA ILE A 42 -1.56 11.01 -10.72
C ILE A 42 -1.27 12.50 -10.52
N GLN A 43 -2.24 13.27 -10.04
CA GLN A 43 -2.08 14.70 -9.80
C GLN A 43 -1.05 14.97 -8.69
N PHE A 44 -1.08 14.21 -7.60
CA PHE A 44 -0.11 14.34 -6.51
C PHE A 44 1.32 14.03 -6.99
N CYS A 45 1.51 12.89 -7.65
CA CYS A 45 2.81 12.45 -8.17
C CYS A 45 3.37 13.48 -9.18
N ARG A 46 2.55 13.94 -10.13
CA ARG A 46 2.97 14.95 -11.12
C ARG A 46 3.32 16.29 -10.49
N ARG A 47 2.48 16.79 -9.57
CA ARG A 47 2.69 18.10 -8.92
C ARG A 47 3.99 18.14 -8.12
N ASN A 48 4.35 17.03 -7.48
CA ASN A 48 5.50 16.97 -6.59
C ASN A 48 6.73 16.30 -7.23
N ASN A 49 6.61 15.82 -8.48
CA ASN A 49 7.63 15.01 -9.16
C ASN A 49 8.09 13.81 -8.31
N VAL A 50 7.13 13.02 -7.82
CA VAL A 50 7.39 11.87 -6.94
C VAL A 50 6.65 10.61 -7.39
N ARG A 51 7.10 9.47 -6.86
CA ARG A 51 6.38 8.18 -6.88
C ARG A 51 5.96 7.81 -5.46
N ILE A 52 4.82 7.16 -5.30
CA ILE A 52 4.35 6.69 -3.98
C ILE A 52 4.70 5.21 -3.83
N ILE A 53 5.44 4.88 -2.76
CA ILE A 53 5.63 3.50 -2.28
C ILE A 53 4.92 3.41 -0.93
N ARG A 54 4.09 2.39 -0.73
CA ARG A 54 3.36 2.22 0.53
C ARG A 54 3.16 0.76 0.93
N GLY A 55 3.06 0.55 2.24
CA GLY A 55 2.45 -0.63 2.82
C GLY A 55 0.93 -0.49 2.98
N HIS A 56 0.36 -1.28 3.91
CA HIS A 56 -1.01 -1.21 4.44
C HIS A 56 -2.07 -2.15 3.81
N GLN A 57 -1.88 -2.60 2.57
CA GLN A 57 -2.81 -3.52 1.91
C GLN A 57 -2.18 -4.90 1.74
N VAL A 58 -3.01 -5.94 1.79
CA VAL A 58 -2.59 -7.31 1.55
C VAL A 58 -2.57 -7.58 0.05
N TYR A 59 -1.42 -8.04 -0.44
CA TYR A 59 -1.22 -8.55 -1.79
C TYR A 59 -0.66 -9.96 -1.65
N THR A 60 -1.29 -10.97 -2.26
CA THR A 60 -0.82 -12.36 -2.18
C THR A 60 0.59 -12.53 -2.75
N GLU A 61 0.88 -11.82 -3.84
CA GLU A 61 2.22 -11.73 -4.43
C GLU A 61 3.18 -10.83 -3.64
N GLY A 62 2.76 -10.27 -2.49
CA GLY A 62 3.53 -9.35 -1.67
C GLY A 62 3.74 -7.96 -2.28
N TRP A 63 3.28 -7.69 -3.50
CA TRP A 63 3.34 -6.36 -4.10
C TRP A 63 2.29 -6.15 -5.19
N LYS A 64 2.10 -4.88 -5.58
CA LYS A 64 1.31 -4.48 -6.75
C LYS A 64 1.78 -3.13 -7.27
N ALA A 65 2.21 -3.07 -8.53
CA ALA A 65 2.36 -1.81 -9.25
C ALA A 65 1.03 -1.36 -9.84
N HIS A 66 0.76 -0.07 -9.73
CA HIS A 66 -0.37 0.59 -10.36
C HIS A 66 0.12 1.53 -11.46
N HIS A 67 -0.69 1.70 -12.51
CA HIS A 67 -0.40 2.60 -13.63
C HIS A 67 -0.27 4.09 -13.23
N THR A 68 -0.57 4.43 -11.96
CA THR A 68 -0.57 5.78 -11.41
C THR A 68 0.71 6.20 -10.69
N GLN A 69 1.82 5.45 -10.86
CA GLN A 69 3.05 5.66 -10.08
C GLN A 69 2.85 5.37 -8.58
N LEU A 70 1.96 4.44 -8.26
CA LEU A 70 1.80 3.89 -6.92
C LEU A 70 2.30 2.45 -6.91
N VAL A 71 3.16 2.12 -5.96
CA VAL A 71 3.60 0.76 -5.65
C VAL A 71 3.14 0.40 -4.25
N GLY A 72 2.30 -0.64 -4.16
CA GLY A 72 1.99 -1.31 -2.90
C GLY A 72 2.98 -2.45 -2.66
N SER A 73 3.49 -2.59 -1.44
CA SER A 73 4.34 -3.71 -1.05
C SER A 73 4.03 -4.17 0.37
N LEU A 74 4.17 -5.47 0.61
CA LEU A 74 3.99 -6.12 1.88
C LEU A 74 5.11 -7.13 2.08
N SER A 75 5.83 -7.01 3.20
CA SER A 75 7.01 -7.83 3.50
C SER A 75 6.72 -9.01 4.43
N SER A 76 5.49 -9.14 4.93
CA SER A 76 5.10 -10.31 5.72
C SER A 76 4.97 -11.54 4.82
N MET A 77 5.47 -12.69 5.28
CA MET A 77 5.34 -13.98 4.57
C MET A 77 4.00 -14.70 4.84
N SER A 78 3.20 -14.19 5.76
CA SER A 78 1.84 -14.65 6.00
C SER A 78 0.96 -13.51 6.51
N HIS A 79 -0.34 -13.57 6.24
CA HIS A 79 -1.32 -12.73 6.91
C HIS A 79 -2.03 -13.55 7.97
N TYR A 80 -1.87 -13.16 9.23
CA TYR A 80 -2.44 -13.86 10.39
C TYR A 80 -2.16 -15.37 10.45
N GLY A 81 -1.04 -15.83 9.84
CA GLY A 81 -0.70 -17.26 9.78
C GLY A 81 -1.61 -18.12 8.89
N THR A 82 -2.61 -17.54 8.22
CA THR A 82 -3.62 -18.29 7.44
C THR A 82 -3.47 -18.10 5.95
N ILE A 83 -3.11 -16.89 5.51
CA ILE A 83 -2.92 -16.60 4.08
C ILE A 83 -1.41 -16.51 3.82
N SER A 84 -0.89 -17.42 2.99
CA SER A 84 0.49 -17.35 2.52
C SER A 84 0.69 -16.11 1.65
N ILE A 85 1.78 -15.39 1.89
CA ILE A 85 2.13 -14.18 1.13
C ILE A 85 3.56 -14.33 0.64
N ASN A 86 3.76 -14.06 -0.64
CA ASN A 86 5.09 -13.97 -1.23
C ASN A 86 5.72 -12.62 -0.90
N GLY A 87 6.09 -12.42 0.37
CA GLY A 87 6.53 -11.14 0.90
C GLY A 87 7.63 -10.50 0.04
N LYS A 88 7.51 -9.20 -0.23
CA LYS A 88 8.49 -8.44 -1.01
C LYS A 88 9.10 -7.31 -0.21
N VAL A 89 10.31 -6.91 -0.61
CA VAL A 89 10.92 -5.63 -0.27
C VAL A 89 11.06 -4.78 -1.53
N VAL A 90 11.00 -3.46 -1.34
CA VAL A 90 11.22 -2.48 -2.40
C VAL A 90 12.61 -1.88 -2.18
N GLU A 91 13.51 -2.12 -3.11
CA GLU A 91 14.84 -1.51 -3.14
C GLU A 91 14.85 -0.37 -4.15
N CYS A 92 15.38 0.79 -3.74
CA CYS A 92 15.47 1.98 -4.56
C CYS A 92 16.93 2.29 -4.87
N ASP A 93 17.28 2.46 -6.14
CA ASP A 93 18.59 2.88 -6.62
C ASP A 93 18.41 4.01 -7.64
N GLY A 94 18.63 5.25 -7.20
CA GLY A 94 18.24 6.44 -7.95
C GLY A 94 16.75 6.40 -8.33
N ASP A 95 16.47 6.51 -9.63
CA ASP A 95 15.10 6.48 -10.17
C ASP A 95 14.56 5.06 -10.42
N LYS A 96 15.38 4.03 -10.17
CA LYS A 96 15.01 2.62 -10.39
C LYS A 96 14.43 2.02 -9.11
N ILE A 97 13.42 1.17 -9.32
CA ILE A 97 12.80 0.38 -8.26
C ILE A 97 12.97 -1.10 -8.59
N TYR A 98 13.50 -1.85 -7.63
CA TYR A 98 13.62 -3.30 -7.68
C TYR A 98 12.70 -3.92 -6.64
N ILE A 99 11.93 -4.91 -7.05
CA ILE A 99 11.09 -5.70 -6.16
C ILE A 99 11.83 -7.01 -5.89
N ARG A 100 12.18 -7.27 -4.63
CA ARG A 100 12.91 -8.49 -4.24
C ARG A 100 12.11 -9.32 -3.25
N ASP A 101 12.35 -10.61 -3.27
CA ASP A 101 11.73 -11.55 -2.35
C ASP A 101 12.27 -11.35 -0.94
N VAL A 102 11.39 -11.41 0.05
CA VAL A 102 11.80 -11.50 1.45
C VAL A 102 12.40 -12.88 1.68
N VAL A 103 13.61 -12.90 2.25
CA VAL A 103 14.24 -14.15 2.67
C VAL A 103 13.56 -14.63 3.94
N ARG A 104 13.00 -15.85 3.88
CA ARG A 104 12.44 -16.50 5.07
C ARG A 104 13.57 -16.94 5.99
N HIS A 105 13.73 -16.26 7.11
CA HIS A 105 14.50 -16.79 8.24
C HIS A 105 13.57 -17.63 9.12
N PRO A 106 13.77 -18.95 9.25
CA PRO A 106 13.00 -19.76 10.17
C PRO A 106 13.29 -19.31 11.60
N ILE A 107 12.31 -18.69 12.26
CA ILE A 107 12.34 -18.47 13.70
C ILE A 107 11.78 -19.74 14.34
N PRO A 108 12.53 -20.43 15.22
CA PRO A 108 11.99 -21.58 15.95
C PRO A 108 10.75 -21.12 16.74
N ILE A 109 9.63 -21.79 16.52
CA ILE A 109 8.45 -21.60 17.36
C ILE A 109 8.70 -22.47 18.59
N THR A 110 9.19 -21.89 19.69
CA THR A 110 9.13 -22.56 20.97
C THR A 110 7.68 -22.55 21.41
N HIS A 111 7.08 -23.74 21.51
CA HIS A 111 5.81 -23.90 22.21
C HIS A 111 6.13 -23.78 23.70
N ASP A 112 5.91 -22.59 24.27
CA ASP A 112 5.82 -22.38 25.72
C ASP A 112 4.44 -22.80 26.23
#